data_AF-A0A9E6VKJ2-F1
#
_entry.id   AF-A0A9E6VKJ2-F1
#
_cell.length_a   1.000
_cell.length_b   1.000
_cell.length_c   1.000
_cell.angle_alpha   90.00
_cell.angle_beta   90.00
_cell.angle_gamma   90.00
#
_symmetry.space_group_name_H-M   'P 1'
#
loop_
_entity.id
_entity.type
_entity.pdbx_description
1 polymer ?
#
loop_
_entity_poly.entity_id
_entity_poly.type
_entity_poly.pdbx_seq_one_letter_code
_entity_poly.pdbx_strand_id
1 'polypeptide(L)' 'MPTIYNKRQNSDGLWEVYDDESEEAVVVDGMPLSGLDELEANEVIRKLKRGEVTSDNIPPTAQSGWPPTKDGI' A
#
# COMPACT_ATOMS: atom_id res chain seq x y z
N MET A 1 11.81 7.01 -1.25
CA MET A 1 12.24 6.10 -0.16
C MET A 1 11.59 4.75 -0.42
N PRO A 2 12.16 3.61 0.02
CA PRO A 2 11.45 2.34 -0.09
C PRO A 2 10.22 2.38 0.81
N THR A 3 9.04 2.14 0.25
CA THR A 3 7.78 2.09 0.99
C THR A 3 7.83 0.96 2.02
N ILE A 4 7.57 1.28 3.29
CA ILE A 4 7.63 0.32 4.40
C ILE A 4 6.20 -0.12 4.71
N TYR A 5 5.88 -1.37 4.40
CA TYR A 5 4.59 -1.97 4.74
C TYR A 5 4.68 -2.74 6.06
N ASN A 6 3.69 -2.50 6.92
CA ASN A 6 3.57 -3.15 8.21
C ASN A 6 2.14 -3.69 8.42
N LYS A 7 1.92 -4.48 9.46
CA LYS A 7 0.60 -5.03 9.80
C LYS A 7 0.24 -4.77 11.25
N ARG A 8 -1.04 -4.48 11.50
CA ARG A 8 -1.59 -4.37 12.86
C ARG A 8 -2.87 -5.19 12.96
N GLN A 9 -3.18 -5.62 14.18
CA GLN A 9 -4.41 -6.33 14.48
C GLN A 9 -5.44 -5.32 14.99
N ASN A 10 -6.66 -5.38 14.46
CA ASN A 10 -7.77 -4.54 14.87
C ASN A 10 -8.54 -5.14 16.06
N SER A 11 -9.54 -4.41 16.56
CA SER A 11 -10.36 -4.80 17.71
C SER A 11 -11.14 -6.12 17.50
N ASP A 12 -11.42 -6.47 16.25
CA ASP A 12 -12.11 -7.70 15.85
C ASP A 12 -11.16 -8.92 15.78
N GLY A 13 -9.85 -8.70 16.00
CA GLY A 13 -8.84 -9.76 15.91
C GLY A 13 -8.36 -10.03 14.48
N LEU A 14 -8.80 -9.23 13.52
CA LEU A 14 -8.39 -9.32 12.12
C LEU A 14 -7.15 -8.45 11.86
N TRP A 15 -6.37 -8.82 10.87
CA TRP A 15 -5.17 -8.10 10.48
C TRP A 15 -5.46 -7.11 9.35
N GLU A 16 -4.82 -5.94 9.44
CA GLU A 16 -4.76 -4.98 8.35
C GLU A 16 -3.30 -4.69 8.00
N VAL A 17 -3.04 -4.52 6.71
CA VAL A 17 -1.75 -4.07 6.21
C VAL A 17 -1.82 -2.57 5.98
N TYR A 18 -0.88 -1.83 6.54
CA TYR A 18 -0.81 -0.37 6.44
C TYR A 18 0.57 0.07 5.97
N ASP A 19 0.62 1.24 5.35
CA ASP A 19 1.84 1.95 5.00
C ASP A 19 2.39 2.64 6.25
N ASP A 20 3.63 2.35 6.64
CA ASP A 20 4.26 2.91 7.84
C ASP A 20 4.54 4.41 7.71
N GLU A 21 4.72 4.91 6.48
CA GLU A 21 4.96 6.35 6.25
C GLU A 21 3.68 7.19 6.40
N SER A 22 2.55 6.68 5.90
CA SER A 22 1.25 7.38 5.88
C SER A 22 0.33 6.97 7.03
N GLU A 23 0.64 5.86 7.72
CA GLU A 23 -0.19 5.21 8.75
C GLU A 23 -1.59 4.74 8.24
N GLU A 24 -1.75 4.68 6.92
CA GLU A 24 -3.00 4.36 6.23
C GLU A 24 -3.03 2.91 5.73
N ALA A 25 -4.21 2.30 5.74
CA ALA A 25 -4.41 0.96 5.20
C ALA A 25 -4.01 0.91 3.73
N VAL A 26 -3.24 -0.10 3.35
CA VAL A 26 -2.79 -0.29 1.97
C VAL A 26 -3.99 -0.67 1.11
N VAL A 27 -4.26 0.11 0.08
CA VAL A 27 -5.29 -0.19 -0.92
C VAL A 27 -4.66 -0.95 -2.08
N VAL A 28 -5.29 -2.04 -2.52
CA VAL A 28 -4.92 -2.80 -3.71
C VAL A 28 -6.18 -3.03 -4.52
N ASP A 29 -6.17 -2.69 -5.80
CA ASP A 29 -7.35 -2.83 -6.69
C ASP A 29 -8.58 -2.07 -6.15
N GLY A 30 -8.36 -0.92 -5.51
CA GLY A 30 -9.43 -0.13 -4.86
C GLY A 30 -10.00 -0.71 -3.57
N MET A 31 -9.47 -1.85 -3.09
CA MET A 31 -9.88 -2.47 -1.83
C MET A 31 -8.81 -2.30 -0.74
N PRO A 32 -9.16 -1.78 0.46
CA PRO A 32 -8.23 -1.72 1.56
C PRO A 32 -7.91 -3.13 2.05
N LEU A 33 -6.62 -3.38 2.31
CA LEU A 33 -6.11 -4.64 2.85
C LEU A 33 -6.36 -4.71 4.36
N SER A 34 -7.64 -4.70 4.74
CA SER A 34 -8.11 -4.84 6.10
C SER A 34 -9.02 -6.05 6.23
N GLY A 35 -9.12 -6.60 7.45
CA GLY A 35 -9.95 -7.78 7.69
C GLY A 35 -9.32 -9.10 7.24
N LEU A 36 -8.00 -9.13 7.09
CA LEU A 36 -7.24 -10.30 6.65
C LEU A 36 -6.88 -11.23 7.81
N ASP A 37 -6.61 -12.49 7.50
CA ASP A 37 -5.92 -13.37 8.44
C ASP A 37 -4.43 -13.00 8.56
N GLU A 38 -3.78 -13.44 9.64
CA GLU A 38 -2.35 -13.17 9.86
C GLU A 38 -1.49 -13.66 8.69
N LEU A 39 -1.80 -14.85 8.18
CA LEU A 39 -1.10 -15.48 7.06
C LEU A 39 -1.27 -14.66 5.79
N GLU A 40 -2.49 -14.20 5.52
CA GLU A 40 -2.80 -13.38 4.34
C GLU A 40 -2.08 -12.03 4.42
N ALA A 41 -2.11 -11.35 5.56
CA ALA A 41 -1.38 -10.10 5.76
C ALA A 41 0.13 -10.27 5.53
N ASN A 42 0.72 -11.38 6.00
CA ASN A 42 2.13 -11.71 5.75
C ASN A 42 2.44 -11.99 4.27
N GLU A 43 1.57 -12.73 3.58
CA GLU A 43 1.69 -12.99 2.14
C GLU A 43 1.65 -11.69 1.34
N VAL A 44 0.69 -10.81 1.65
CA VAL A 44 0.52 -9.54 0.95
C VAL A 44 1.71 -8.61 1.18
N ILE A 45 2.21 -8.48 2.41
CA ILE A 45 3.44 -7.72 2.70
C ILE A 45 4.63 -8.26 1.89
N ARG A 46 4.77 -9.59 1.78
CA ARG A 46 5.84 -10.19 0.96
C ARG A 46 5.69 -9.84 -0.51
N LYS A 47 4.48 -9.90 -1.06
CA LYS A 47 4.19 -9.55 -2.46
C LYS A 47 4.44 -8.07 -2.74
N LEU A 48 4.01 -7.18 -1.83
CA LEU A 48 4.26 -5.74 -1.90
C LEU A 48 5.76 -5.43 -1.89
N LYS A 49 6.53 -6.07 -0.99
CA LYS A 49 8.00 -5.92 -0.93
C LYS A 49 8.72 -6.45 -2.17
N ARG A 50 8.15 -7.46 -2.84
CA ARG A 50 8.68 -8.00 -4.11
C ARG A 50 8.24 -7.20 -5.34
N GLY A 51 7.28 -6.27 -5.19
CA GLY A 51 6.68 -5.55 -6.31
C GLY A 51 5.75 -6.42 -7.17
N GLU A 52 5.28 -7.55 -6.64
CA GLU A 52 4.31 -8.42 -7.33
C GLU A 52 2.88 -7.86 -7.24
N VAL A 53 2.64 -6.99 -6.25
CA VAL A 53 1.39 -6.26 -6.06
C VAL A 53 1.73 -4.78 -6.00
N THR A 54 1.03 -3.97 -6.78
CA THR A 54 1.10 -2.52 -6.72
C THR A 54 0.01 -2.01 -5.80
N SER A 55 0.40 -1.34 -4.72
CA SER A 55 -0.52 -0.59 -3.89
C SER A 55 -1.02 0.64 -4.65
N ASP A 56 -2.31 0.92 -4.52
CA ASP A 56 -2.96 2.12 -5.02
C ASP A 56 -2.77 3.31 -4.06
N ASN A 57 -2.20 3.07 -2.87
CA ASN A 57 -1.69 4.14 -2.03
C ASN A 57 -0.56 4.84 -2.78
N ILE A 58 -0.89 5.92 -3.45
CA ILE A 58 0.06 6.84 -4.04
C ILE A 58 0.68 7.57 -2.85
N PRO A 59 1.92 7.26 -2.42
CA PRO A 59 2.55 8.07 -1.40
C PRO A 59 2.59 9.52 -1.93
N PRO A 60 2.42 10.56 -1.09
CA PRO A 60 2.43 11.94 -1.54
C PRO A 60 3.71 12.31 -2.32
N THR A 61 4.79 11.55 -2.14
CA THR A 61 6.04 11.63 -2.91
C THR A 61 5.96 11.04 -4.32
N ALA A 62 5.11 10.03 -4.58
CA ALA A 62 4.81 9.52 -5.93
C ALA A 62 3.85 10.44 -6.71
N GLN A 63 3.05 11.25 -6.01
CA GLN A 63 2.22 12.28 -6.67
C GLN A 63 3.07 13.42 -7.27
N SER A 64 4.34 13.56 -6.85
CA SER A 64 5.30 14.52 -7.42
C SER A 64 6.06 13.96 -8.65
N GLY A 65 5.70 12.76 -9.11
CA GLY A 65 6.39 12.01 -10.17
C GLY A 65 5.71 12.01 -11.54
N TRP A 66 4.69 12.84 -11.79
CA TRP A 66 4.39 13.24 -13.18
C TRP A 66 5.45 14.27 -13.57
N PRO A 67 6.32 14.01 -14.57
CA PRO A 67 6.16 14.70 -15.87
C PRO A 67 6.87 13.94 -17.05
N PRO A 68 7.05 14.48 -18.31
CA PRO A 68 6.73 15.82 -18.81
C PRO A 68 6.14 15.90 -20.26
N THR A 69 5.48 17.03 -20.56
CA THR A 69 5.41 17.72 -21.87
C THR A 69 4.61 17.11 -23.04
N LYS A 70 3.55 17.81 -23.48
CA LYS A 70 3.50 18.70 -24.67
C LYS A 70 2.06 18.77 -25.21
N ASP A 71 1.42 19.89 -24.98
CA ASP A 71 0.61 20.56 -26.00
C ASP A 71 0.90 22.05 -25.77
N GLY A 72 1.49 22.82 -26.67
CA GLY A 72 1.41 22.70 -28.12
C GLY A 72 0.68 23.94 -28.61
N ILE A 73 1.48 24.94 -29.05
CA ILE A 73 1.12 26.19 -29.77
C ILE A 73 0.84 27.40 -28.87
#